data_AF-S9V9A9-F1
#
_entry.id   AF-S9V9A9-F1
#
_cell.length_a   1.000
_cell.length_b   1.000
_cell.length_c   1.000
_cell.angle_alpha   90.00
_cell.angle_beta   90.00
_cell.angle_gamma   90.00
#
_symmetry.space_group_name_H-M   'P 1'
#
loop_
_entity.id
_entity.type
_entity.pdbx_description
1 polymer ?
#
loop_
_entity_poly.entity_id
_entity_poly.type
_entity_poly.pdbx_seq_one_letter_code
_entity_poly.pdbx_strand_id
1 'polypeptide(L)'
;MIPPVHFLFFLSVFLFFILAGHFLVFDVLLSPDAFLRNLKSAVYSGDAEGVEQMLARASPHMRKQLETTRYFPFFLLTEMHGEQPLSHLTRVLWRALGEPNGDGGDLYHPLTAAYRHGQSDVADELIKCGLLGDVCGGGAAPFIFEVFSHRLRCADLEQLDPLVKLVVTRAEGRTCMRGHPHAVAYDKSDLKALFDRKHDASFVPSLRYIAGREEFRDTKLWSTPFQAPVPNHFPPREQLVMNPEAFEDFHEAYSYYFFGSPWSQKETFYFVNIVSLIGLVALAAWVSASFFP
;
A
#
# COMPACT_ATOMS: atom_id res chain seq x y z
N MET A 1 -32.85 -24.23 -40.94
CA MET A 1 -31.50 -23.72 -41.27
C MET A 1 -31.30 -22.42 -40.53
N ILE A 2 -30.28 -22.35 -39.66
CA ILE A 2 -29.91 -21.10 -39.00
C ILE A 2 -29.36 -20.17 -40.09
N PRO A 3 -29.83 -18.91 -40.21
CA PRO A 3 -29.24 -17.96 -41.12
C PRO A 3 -27.74 -17.83 -40.82
N PRO A 4 -26.85 -17.86 -41.83
CA PRO A 4 -25.41 -17.78 -41.62
C PRO A 4 -24.98 -16.57 -40.78
N VAL A 5 -25.80 -15.51 -40.77
CA VAL A 5 -25.64 -14.31 -39.94
C VAL A 5 -25.63 -14.63 -38.43
N HIS A 6 -26.47 -15.55 -37.95
CA HIS A 6 -26.52 -15.88 -36.52
C HIS A 6 -25.33 -16.73 -36.10
N PHE A 7 -24.85 -17.64 -36.95
CA PHE A 7 -23.64 -18.42 -36.66
C PHE A 7 -22.39 -17.53 -36.51
N LEU A 8 -22.23 -16.56 -37.41
CA LEU A 8 -21.12 -15.61 -37.34
C LEU A 8 -21.20 -14.71 -36.10
N PHE A 9 -22.41 -14.33 -35.68
CA PHE A 9 -22.62 -13.57 -34.45
C PHE A 9 -22.20 -14.36 -33.20
N PHE A 10 -22.58 -15.64 -33.10
CA PHE A 10 -22.18 -16.45 -31.94
C PHE A 10 -20.68 -16.75 -31.92
N LEU A 11 -20.06 -16.96 -33.08
CA LEU A 11 -18.61 -17.18 -33.17
C LEU A 11 -17.82 -15.93 -32.77
N SER A 12 -18.27 -14.73 -33.15
CA SER A 12 -17.61 -13.48 -32.77
C SER A 12 -17.72 -13.21 -31.27
N VAL A 13 -18.88 -13.48 -30.68
CA VAL A 13 -19.08 -13.39 -29.22
C VAL A 13 -18.17 -14.38 -28.48
N PHE A 14 -18.07 -15.62 -28.96
CA PHE A 14 -17.20 -16.64 -28.35
C PHE A 14 -15.71 -16.28 -28.43
N LEU A 15 -15.24 -15.81 -29.59
CA LEU A 15 -13.86 -15.35 -29.75
C LEU A 15 -13.56 -14.11 -28.90
N PHE A 16 -14.51 -13.20 -28.76
CA PHE A 16 -14.39 -12.06 -27.85
C PHE A 16 -14.19 -12.52 -26.41
N PHE A 17 -14.95 -13.51 -25.93
CA PHE A 17 -14.78 -14.04 -24.57
C PHE A 17 -13.44 -14.76 -24.36
N ILE A 18 -12.94 -15.50 -25.36
CA ILE A 18 -11.61 -16.13 -25.28
C ILE A 18 -10.50 -15.07 -25.22
N LEU A 19 -10.55 -14.07 -26.10
CA LEU A 19 -9.57 -12.99 -26.11
C LEU A 19 -9.65 -12.15 -24.83
N ALA A 20 -10.85 -11.80 -24.36
CA ALA A 20 -11.06 -11.10 -23.11
C ALA A 20 -10.56 -11.93 -21.91
N GLY A 21 -10.81 -13.24 -21.88
CA GLY A 21 -10.29 -14.14 -20.86
C GLY A 21 -8.77 -14.24 -20.87
N HIS A 22 -8.14 -14.26 -22.04
CA HIS A 22 -6.69 -14.30 -22.16
C HIS A 22 -6.02 -13.00 -21.70
N PHE A 23 -6.63 -11.84 -22.01
CA PHE A 23 -6.21 -10.54 -21.48
C PHE A 23 -6.38 -10.48 -19.95
N LEU A 24 -7.53 -10.92 -19.43
CA LEU A 24 -7.79 -10.94 -17.99
C LEU A 24 -6.82 -11.85 -17.21
N VAL A 25 -6.46 -13.02 -17.74
CA VAL A 25 -5.53 -13.94 -17.05
C VAL A 25 -4.09 -13.41 -17.05
N PHE A 26 -3.65 -12.79 -18.14
CA PHE A 26 -2.32 -12.16 -18.20
C PHE A 26 -2.24 -10.90 -17.33
N ASP A 27 -3.30 -10.08 -17.29
CA ASP A 27 -3.37 -8.93 -16.40
C ASP A 27 -3.45 -9.35 -14.92
N VAL A 28 -4.09 -10.48 -14.58
CA VAL A 28 -4.20 -10.95 -13.19
C VAL A 28 -2.87 -11.52 -12.66
N LEU A 29 -2.13 -12.30 -13.47
CA LEU A 29 -0.84 -12.90 -13.05
C LEU A 29 0.30 -11.88 -13.02
N LEU A 30 0.22 -10.82 -13.82
CA LEU A 30 1.14 -9.68 -13.78
C LEU A 30 0.51 -8.45 -13.12
N SER A 31 -0.60 -8.63 -12.38
CA SER A 31 -1.25 -7.51 -11.72
C SER A 31 -0.27 -6.91 -10.71
N PRO A 32 -0.13 -5.57 -10.69
CA PRO A 32 0.50 -4.84 -9.61
C PRO A 32 0.24 -5.40 -8.20
N ASP A 33 -1.01 -5.76 -7.93
CA ASP A 33 -1.43 -6.20 -6.60
C ASP A 33 -0.91 -7.60 -6.28
N ALA A 34 -0.87 -8.50 -7.27
CA ALA A 34 -0.23 -9.80 -7.10
C ALA A 34 1.27 -9.65 -6.84
N PHE A 35 1.95 -8.75 -7.57
CA PHE A 35 3.36 -8.45 -7.33
C PHE A 35 3.59 -7.91 -5.91
N LEU A 36 2.81 -6.92 -5.47
CA LEU A 36 2.94 -6.33 -4.13
C LEU A 36 2.63 -7.34 -3.03
N ARG A 37 1.58 -8.16 -3.18
CA ARG A 37 1.24 -9.23 -2.22
C ARG A 37 2.37 -10.26 -2.10
N ASN A 38 2.91 -10.70 -3.23
CA ASN A 38 4.01 -11.66 -3.25
C ASN A 38 5.29 -11.06 -2.65
N LEU A 39 5.59 -9.79 -2.96
CA LEU A 39 6.76 -9.09 -2.41
C LEU A 39 6.63 -8.94 -0.89
N LYS A 40 5.45 -8.54 -0.41
CA LYS A 40 5.14 -8.46 1.01
C LYS A 40 5.29 -9.80 1.70
N SER A 41 4.80 -10.88 1.10
CA SER A 41 4.97 -12.24 1.62
C SER A 41 6.45 -12.64 1.70
N ALA A 42 7.24 -12.36 0.66
CA ALA A 42 8.66 -12.68 0.62
C ALA A 42 9.47 -11.88 1.65
N VAL A 43 9.13 -10.60 1.84
CA VAL A 43 9.71 -9.76 2.90
C VAL A 43 9.40 -10.35 4.27
N TYR A 44 8.13 -10.68 4.56
CA TYR A 44 7.75 -11.25 5.86
C TYR A 44 8.36 -12.63 6.14
N SER A 45 8.64 -13.43 5.11
CA SER A 45 9.33 -14.72 5.28
C SER A 45 10.85 -14.57 5.43
N GLY A 46 11.39 -13.35 5.30
CA GLY A 46 12.83 -13.11 5.31
C GLY A 46 13.54 -13.65 4.06
N ASP A 47 12.80 -13.88 2.96
CA ASP A 47 13.33 -14.46 1.73
C ASP A 47 14.06 -13.40 0.89
N ALA A 48 15.28 -13.07 1.31
CA ALA A 48 16.10 -12.04 0.66
C ALA A 48 16.39 -12.34 -0.81
N GLU A 49 16.63 -13.61 -1.15
CA GLU A 49 16.88 -14.03 -2.53
C GLU A 49 15.61 -13.90 -3.38
N GLY A 50 14.46 -14.34 -2.87
CA GLY A 50 13.17 -14.16 -3.54
C GLY A 50 12.85 -12.68 -3.76
N VAL A 51 13.05 -11.83 -2.75
CA VAL A 51 12.88 -10.38 -2.87
C VAL A 51 13.80 -9.79 -3.93
N GLU A 52 15.09 -10.16 -3.94
CA GLU A 52 16.04 -9.69 -4.95
C GLU A 52 15.61 -10.09 -6.36
N GLN A 53 15.25 -11.35 -6.58
CA GLN A 53 14.79 -11.85 -7.88
C GLN A 53 13.50 -11.16 -8.35
N MET A 54 12.55 -10.94 -7.43
CA MET A 54 11.30 -10.24 -7.73
C MET A 54 11.55 -8.78 -8.15
N LEU A 55 12.41 -8.06 -7.41
CA LEU A 55 12.73 -6.67 -7.72
C LEU A 55 13.57 -6.55 -9.01
N ALA A 56 14.47 -7.49 -9.26
CA ALA A 56 15.24 -7.54 -10.52
C ALA A 56 14.34 -7.72 -11.75
N ARG A 57 13.22 -8.45 -11.61
CA ARG A 57 12.24 -8.69 -12.68
C ARG A 57 11.09 -7.66 -12.72
N ALA A 58 11.03 -6.74 -11.76
CA ALA A 58 9.95 -5.77 -11.66
C ALA A 58 9.95 -4.81 -12.85
N SER A 59 8.80 -4.67 -13.52
CA SER A 59 8.60 -3.71 -14.61
C SER A 59 8.70 -2.26 -14.10
N PRO A 60 8.96 -1.27 -14.97
CA PRO A 60 8.98 0.14 -14.57
C PRO A 60 7.70 0.61 -13.88
N HIS A 61 6.53 0.08 -14.31
CA HIS A 61 5.24 0.36 -13.68
C HIS A 61 5.18 -0.17 -12.24
N MET A 62 5.59 -1.43 -12.04
CA MET A 62 5.65 -2.05 -10.70
C MET A 62 6.60 -1.29 -9.78
N ARG A 63 7.77 -0.88 -10.28
CA ARG A 63 8.74 -0.06 -9.54
C ARG A 63 8.15 1.28 -9.11
N LYS A 64 7.49 1.98 -10.03
CA LYS A 64 6.78 3.23 -9.72
C LYS A 64 5.71 3.02 -8.65
N GLN A 65 4.98 1.92 -8.70
CA GLN A 65 3.99 1.62 -7.67
C GLN A 65 4.62 1.40 -6.29
N LEU A 66 5.79 0.78 -6.20
CA LEU A 66 6.51 0.64 -4.92
C LEU A 66 6.81 2.00 -4.29
N GLU A 67 7.12 3.03 -5.09
CA GLU A 67 7.39 4.39 -4.61
C GLU A 67 6.15 5.12 -4.08
N THR A 68 4.99 4.82 -4.68
CA THR A 68 3.70 5.50 -4.41
C THR A 68 2.81 4.80 -3.39
N THR A 69 3.03 3.50 -3.15
CA THR A 69 2.17 2.72 -2.26
C THR A 69 2.56 2.89 -0.80
N ARG A 70 1.60 2.67 0.11
CA ARG A 70 1.84 2.48 1.55
C ARG A 70 2.79 1.31 1.86
N TYR A 71 3.10 0.50 0.86
CA TYR A 71 3.90 -0.71 0.96
C TYR A 71 5.35 -0.48 0.54
N PHE A 72 5.91 0.69 0.85
CA PHE A 72 7.32 0.92 0.59
C PHE A 72 8.13 -0.16 1.31
N PRO A 73 8.94 -0.98 0.61
CA PRO A 73 9.45 -2.22 1.20
C PRO A 73 10.28 -2.03 2.47
N PHE A 74 10.94 -0.88 2.62
CA PHE A 74 11.65 -0.54 3.85
C PHE A 74 10.71 -0.37 5.06
N PHE A 75 9.50 0.14 4.87
CA PHE A 75 8.50 0.21 5.94
C PHE A 75 8.07 -1.20 6.37
N LEU A 76 7.86 -2.12 5.41
CA LEU A 76 7.49 -3.51 5.71
C LEU A 76 8.52 -4.21 6.60
N LEU A 77 9.82 -3.95 6.40
CA LEU A 77 10.87 -4.47 7.28
C LEU A 77 10.66 -4.06 8.74
N THR A 78 10.24 -2.83 8.96
CA THR A 78 10.11 -2.31 10.31
C THR A 78 8.93 -2.91 11.06
N GLU A 79 7.93 -3.44 10.34
CA GLU A 79 6.78 -4.13 10.93
C GLU A 79 7.05 -5.61 11.26
N MET A 80 8.18 -6.16 10.81
CA MET A 80 8.51 -7.56 11.07
C MET A 80 8.88 -7.77 12.52
N HIS A 81 8.26 -8.74 13.19
CA HIS A 81 8.64 -9.14 14.53
C HIS A 81 9.27 -10.53 14.47
N GLY A 82 10.51 -10.69 14.94
CA GLY A 82 11.19 -11.98 15.00
C GLY A 82 12.68 -11.89 15.24
N GLU A 83 13.32 -13.05 15.45
CA GLU A 83 14.78 -13.18 15.67
C GLU A 83 15.59 -13.19 14.37
N GLN A 84 14.95 -13.00 13.21
CA GLN A 84 15.66 -13.06 11.94
C GLN A 84 16.49 -11.78 11.73
N PRO A 85 17.76 -11.90 11.35
CA PRO A 85 18.59 -10.73 11.07
C PRO A 85 18.11 -10.04 9.80
N LEU A 86 17.39 -8.93 9.97
CA LEU A 86 16.80 -8.15 8.87
C LEU A 86 17.85 -7.36 8.06
N SER A 87 19.08 -7.25 8.57
CA SER A 87 20.18 -6.49 7.93
C SER A 87 20.51 -6.96 6.51
N HIS A 88 20.40 -8.26 6.21
CA HIS A 88 20.62 -8.74 4.85
C HIS A 88 19.52 -8.26 3.90
N LEU A 89 18.26 -8.34 4.34
CA LEU A 89 17.11 -7.92 3.57
C LEU A 89 17.09 -6.40 3.35
N THR A 90 17.47 -5.61 4.38
CA THR A 90 17.68 -4.16 4.28
C THR A 90 18.65 -3.81 3.15
N ARG A 91 19.79 -4.52 3.05
CA ARG A 91 20.77 -4.30 1.98
C ARG A 91 20.23 -4.64 0.60
N VAL A 92 19.46 -5.72 0.47
CA VAL A 92 18.82 -6.09 -0.80
C VAL A 92 17.87 -5.00 -1.25
N LEU A 93 17.00 -4.52 -0.37
CA LEU A 93 16.05 -3.45 -0.66
C LEU A 93 16.76 -2.14 -1.02
N TRP A 94 17.86 -1.80 -0.32
CA TRP A 94 18.67 -0.63 -0.61
C TRP A 94 19.24 -0.63 -2.03
N ARG A 95 19.85 -1.75 -2.45
CA ARG A 95 20.37 -1.90 -3.82
C ARG A 95 19.27 -1.81 -4.86
N ALA A 96 18.16 -2.49 -4.61
CA ALA A 96 17.15 -2.71 -5.61
C ALA A 96 16.25 -1.48 -5.87
N LEU A 97 15.98 -0.69 -4.82
CA LEU A 97 15.07 0.46 -4.89
C LEU A 97 15.79 1.78 -5.15
N GLY A 98 17.03 1.95 -4.69
CA GLY A 98 17.84 3.14 -4.95
C GLY A 98 17.36 4.46 -4.30
N GLU A 99 16.21 4.46 -3.63
CA GLU A 99 15.65 5.62 -2.91
C GLU A 99 15.41 5.26 -1.42
N PRO A 100 16.40 5.37 -0.54
CA PRO A 100 16.28 4.91 0.84
C PRO A 100 15.45 5.83 1.74
N ASN A 101 15.09 7.03 1.28
CA ASN A 101 14.31 7.98 2.08
C ASN A 101 12.80 7.94 1.79
N GLY A 102 12.33 6.95 1.01
CA GLY A 102 10.92 6.77 0.68
C GLY A 102 10.06 6.57 1.93
N ASP A 103 9.02 7.36 2.06
CA ASP A 103 8.17 7.45 3.25
C ASP A 103 6.86 6.63 3.19
N GLY A 104 6.73 5.82 2.13
CA GLY A 104 5.68 4.84 1.87
C GLY A 104 4.31 5.17 2.44
N GLY A 105 3.53 6.05 1.81
CA GLY A 105 2.08 6.29 2.01
C GLY A 105 1.55 6.65 3.42
N ASP A 106 2.11 6.10 4.49
CA ASP A 106 1.83 6.42 5.90
C ASP A 106 2.79 7.49 6.46
N LEU A 107 3.67 8.01 5.59
CA LEU A 107 4.52 9.19 5.84
C LEU A 107 5.59 8.93 6.89
N TYR A 108 6.07 7.68 6.92
CA TYR A 108 7.12 7.24 7.82
C TYR A 108 8.41 7.13 7.04
N HIS A 109 9.36 8.02 7.33
CA HIS A 109 10.74 7.78 6.94
C HIS A 109 11.21 6.43 7.52
N PRO A 110 11.89 5.57 6.74
CA PRO A 110 12.25 4.22 7.17
C PRO A 110 12.99 4.17 8.50
N LEU A 111 13.87 5.14 8.75
CA LEU A 111 14.62 5.24 10.00
C LEU A 111 13.70 5.56 11.18
N THR A 112 12.71 6.45 10.98
CA THR A 112 11.70 6.75 12.00
C THR A 112 10.88 5.52 12.36
N ALA A 113 10.47 4.73 11.36
CA ALA A 113 9.71 3.50 11.58
C ALA A 113 10.55 2.43 12.30
N ALA A 114 11.83 2.28 11.93
CA ALA A 114 12.74 1.34 12.57
C ALA A 114 12.85 1.61 14.09
N TYR A 115 13.11 2.86 14.49
CA TYR A 115 13.15 3.22 15.91
C TYR A 115 11.81 3.05 16.61
N ARG A 116 10.70 3.47 15.98
CA ARG A 116 9.36 3.33 16.57
C ARG A 116 9.01 1.87 16.87
N HIS A 117 9.43 0.95 16.01
CA HIS A 117 9.15 -0.47 16.15
C HIS A 117 10.25 -1.23 16.91
N GLY A 118 11.30 -0.54 17.39
CA GLY A 118 12.39 -1.16 18.15
C GLY A 118 13.30 -2.05 17.30
N GLN A 119 13.39 -1.79 15.99
CA GLN A 119 14.17 -2.57 15.03
C GLN A 119 15.59 -2.00 14.93
N SER A 120 16.38 -2.16 15.99
CA SER A 120 17.76 -1.65 16.07
C SER A 120 18.61 -2.12 14.89
N ASP A 121 18.51 -3.40 14.52
CA ASP A 121 19.30 -4.00 13.44
C ASP A 121 19.00 -3.37 12.08
N VAL A 122 17.74 -2.98 11.85
CA VAL A 122 17.32 -2.28 10.63
C VAL A 122 17.83 -0.84 10.67
N ALA A 123 17.70 -0.14 11.80
CA ALA A 123 18.18 1.22 11.96
C ALA A 123 19.71 1.31 11.74
N ASP A 124 20.46 0.41 12.37
CA ASP A 124 21.92 0.33 12.26
C ASP A 124 22.35 0.08 10.82
N GLU A 125 21.70 -0.85 10.12
CA GLU A 125 22.04 -1.15 8.73
C GLU A 125 21.65 0.01 7.80
N LEU A 126 20.52 0.70 8.02
CA LEU A 126 20.15 1.91 7.28
C LEU A 126 21.19 3.02 7.47
N ILE A 127 21.63 3.26 8.71
CA ILE A 127 22.64 4.27 9.02
C ILE A 127 23.97 3.92 8.33
N LYS A 128 24.39 2.66 8.47
CA LYS A 128 25.62 2.16 7.84
C LYS A 128 25.58 2.28 6.32
N CYS A 129 24.48 1.90 5.68
CA CYS A 129 24.30 2.04 4.24
C CYS A 129 24.30 3.51 3.81
N GLY A 130 23.68 4.40 4.59
CA GLY A 130 23.68 5.83 4.33
C GLY A 130 25.06 6.48 4.44
N LEU A 131 25.88 6.04 5.40
CA LEU A 131 27.24 6.55 5.61
C LEU A 131 28.22 6.04 4.56
N LEU A 132 28.11 4.75 4.22
CA LEU A 132 29.11 4.04 3.42
C LEU A 132 28.69 3.85 1.96
N GLY A 133 27.55 4.41 1.52
CA GLY A 133 27.03 4.50 0.16
C GLY A 133 27.26 3.25 -0.72
N ASP A 134 28.50 3.13 -1.20
CA ASP A 134 29.09 2.02 -1.93
C ASP A 134 28.87 0.64 -1.27
N VAL A 135 28.93 0.54 0.06
CA VAL A 135 28.84 -0.76 0.79
C VAL A 135 27.49 -1.44 0.60
N CYS A 136 26.44 -0.65 0.41
CA CYS A 136 25.09 -1.14 0.17
C CYS A 136 24.66 -1.02 -1.28
N GLY A 137 25.55 -0.66 -2.21
CA GLY A 137 25.31 -0.69 -3.65
C GLY A 137 24.11 0.14 -4.12
N GLY A 138 23.72 1.17 -3.35
CA GLY A 138 22.60 2.06 -3.68
C GLY A 138 23.04 3.33 -4.39
N GLY A 139 22.14 3.92 -5.17
CA GLY A 139 22.38 5.10 -6.00
C GLY A 139 22.72 6.39 -5.23
N ALA A 140 23.06 7.44 -5.99
CA ALA A 140 23.66 8.71 -5.57
C ALA A 140 22.85 9.60 -4.59
N ALA A 141 21.70 9.15 -4.10
CA ALA A 141 20.84 9.95 -3.23
C ALA A 141 21.37 9.94 -1.78
N PRO A 142 21.60 11.13 -1.17
CA PRO A 142 22.03 11.19 0.22
C PRO A 142 20.94 10.66 1.15
N PHE A 143 21.33 9.81 2.11
CA PHE A 143 20.42 9.35 3.15
C PHE A 143 20.24 10.44 4.22
N ILE A 144 18.99 10.63 4.66
CA ILE A 144 18.65 11.63 5.66
C ILE A 144 18.66 10.96 7.05
N PHE A 145 19.61 11.35 7.89
CA PHE A 145 19.75 10.89 9.28
C PHE A 145 18.88 11.72 10.22
N GLU A 146 17.59 11.80 9.92
CA GLU A 146 16.62 12.55 10.72
C GLU A 146 15.40 11.68 11.00
N VAL A 147 14.81 11.85 12.20
CA VAL A 147 13.60 11.12 12.60
C VAL A 147 12.55 12.04 13.17
N PHE A 148 11.27 11.77 12.87
CA PHE A 148 10.17 12.59 13.38
C PHE A 148 9.87 12.26 14.84
N SER A 149 10.13 13.21 15.75
CA SER A 149 9.88 13.04 17.20
C SER A 149 8.43 12.74 17.55
N HIS A 150 7.46 13.35 16.85
CA HIS A 150 6.04 13.13 17.11
C HIS A 150 5.59 11.68 16.82
N ARG A 151 6.40 10.90 16.10
CA ARG A 151 6.16 9.49 15.83
C ARG A 151 6.85 8.57 16.84
N LEU A 152 7.74 9.08 17.67
CA LEU A 152 8.50 8.32 18.66
C LEU A 152 7.92 8.47 20.07
N ARG A 153 8.20 7.48 20.92
CA ARG A 153 7.99 7.50 22.37
C ARG A 153 9.28 7.96 23.05
N CYS A 154 9.20 8.42 24.29
CA CYS A 154 10.41 8.83 25.01
C CYS A 154 11.40 7.65 25.18
N ALA A 155 10.90 6.43 25.38
CA ALA A 155 11.74 5.23 25.48
C ALA A 155 12.51 4.92 24.17
N ASP A 156 11.92 5.26 23.02
CA ASP A 156 12.57 5.04 21.72
C ASP A 156 13.80 5.97 21.54
N LEU A 157 13.84 7.11 22.26
CA LEU A 157 14.97 8.05 22.22
C LEU A 157 16.24 7.51 22.88
N GLU A 158 16.11 6.59 23.82
CA GLU A 158 17.27 5.99 24.51
C GLU A 158 18.10 5.12 23.55
N GLN A 159 17.49 4.66 22.46
CA GLN A 159 18.12 3.83 21.44
C GLN A 159 18.59 4.64 20.23
N LEU A 160 18.37 5.96 20.22
CA LEU A 160 18.68 6.79 19.07
C LEU A 160 20.19 6.87 18.88
N ASP A 161 20.66 6.57 17.67
CA ASP A 161 22.07 6.68 17.34
C ASP A 161 22.52 8.15 17.42
N PRO A 162 23.71 8.47 17.96
CA PRO A 162 24.20 9.86 18.07
C PRO A 162 24.27 10.63 16.76
N LEU A 163 24.34 9.96 15.61
CA LEU A 163 24.34 10.57 14.28
C LEU A 163 22.94 11.01 13.84
N VAL A 164 21.90 10.47 14.45
CA VAL A 164 20.51 10.71 14.05
C VAL A 164 19.96 11.93 14.78
N LYS A 165 19.45 12.88 13.99
CA LYS A 165 18.84 14.10 14.51
C LYS A 165 17.35 13.89 14.76
N LEU A 166 16.88 14.40 15.88
CA LEU A 166 15.48 14.35 16.26
C LEU A 166 14.75 15.60 15.73
N VAL A 167 13.82 15.44 14.80
CA VAL A 167 13.06 16.54 14.20
C VAL A 167 11.89 16.90 15.11
N VAL A 168 11.96 18.05 15.77
CA VAL A 168 11.02 18.53 16.79
C VAL A 168 10.13 19.64 16.25
N THR A 169 8.81 19.51 16.41
CA THR A 169 7.84 20.56 16.10
C THR A 169 7.63 21.51 17.29
N ARG A 170 7.26 22.77 17.03
CA ARG A 170 6.98 23.77 18.10
C ARG A 170 5.83 23.35 19.02
N ALA A 171 4.90 22.54 18.51
CA ALA A 171 3.72 22.07 19.24
C ALA A 171 4.00 20.87 20.15
N GLU A 172 5.19 20.26 20.07
CA GLU A 172 5.48 19.08 20.89
C GLU A 172 5.57 19.41 22.37
N GLY A 173 4.67 18.78 23.14
CA GLY A 173 4.55 18.99 24.58
C GLY A 173 5.50 18.15 25.44
N ARG A 174 6.16 17.12 24.89
CA ARG A 174 6.92 16.15 25.70
C ARG A 174 8.31 16.69 26.05
N THR A 175 8.61 16.75 27.34
CA THR A 175 9.90 17.24 27.87
C THR A 175 11.09 16.45 27.32
N CYS A 176 10.95 15.13 27.14
CA CYS A 176 12.00 14.26 26.61
C CYS A 176 12.45 14.65 25.19
N MET A 177 11.54 15.18 24.36
CA MET A 177 11.83 15.55 22.96
C MET A 177 12.52 16.92 22.88
N ARG A 178 12.08 17.90 23.67
CA ARG A 178 12.63 19.27 23.65
C ARG A 178 14.06 19.36 24.16
N GLY A 179 14.43 18.49 25.10
CA GLY A 179 15.76 18.46 25.71
C GLY A 179 16.77 17.56 25.01
N HIS A 180 16.41 16.94 23.88
CA HIS A 180 17.28 15.98 23.22
C HIS A 180 18.52 16.68 22.63
N PRO A 181 19.75 16.17 22.87
CA PRO A 181 21.00 16.86 22.50
C PRO A 181 21.15 17.07 20.98
N HIS A 182 20.54 16.21 20.17
CA HIS A 182 20.57 16.26 18.71
C HIS A 182 19.24 16.70 18.09
N ALA A 183 18.47 17.55 18.77
CA ALA A 183 17.21 18.07 18.24
C ALA A 183 17.42 19.11 17.14
N VAL A 184 16.66 18.99 16.04
CA VAL A 184 16.55 19.98 14.96
C VAL A 184 15.11 20.49 14.89
N ALA A 185 14.94 21.80 14.70
CA ALA A 185 13.62 22.39 14.52
C ALA A 185 13.00 21.93 13.20
N TYR A 186 11.71 21.60 13.20
CA TYR A 186 10.96 21.13 12.02
C TYR A 186 11.18 22.00 10.78
N ASP A 187 11.14 23.33 10.92
CA ASP A 187 11.31 24.29 9.81
C ASP A 187 12.70 24.22 9.13
N LYS A 188 13.68 23.55 9.76
CA LYS A 188 15.06 23.39 9.27
C LYS A 188 15.41 21.93 8.94
N SER A 189 14.43 21.03 8.96
CA SER A 189 14.64 19.61 8.74
C SER A 189 14.79 19.29 7.26
N ASP A 190 15.86 18.55 6.93
CA ASP A 190 16.05 17.99 5.59
C ASP A 190 14.94 16.99 5.25
N LEU A 191 14.47 16.25 6.26
CA LEU A 191 13.35 15.32 6.12
C LEU A 191 12.04 16.04 5.79
N LYS A 192 11.78 17.19 6.42
CA LYS A 192 10.65 18.07 6.04
C LYS A 192 10.80 18.55 4.60
N ALA A 193 11.99 19.00 4.19
CA ALA A 193 12.22 19.50 2.84
C ALA A 193 12.06 18.39 1.77
N LEU A 194 12.43 17.14 2.08
CA LEU A 194 12.12 16.00 1.22
C LEU A 194 10.60 15.77 1.14
N PHE A 195 9.94 15.79 2.29
CA PHE A 195 8.51 15.56 2.38
C PHE A 195 7.70 16.58 1.58
N ASP A 196 7.98 17.87 1.75
CA ASP A 196 7.32 18.97 1.02
C ASP A 196 7.56 18.91 -0.50
N ARG A 197 8.67 18.29 -0.94
CA ARG A 197 8.97 18.10 -2.36
C ARG A 197 8.20 16.93 -2.96
N LYS A 198 8.01 15.88 -2.18
CA LYS A 198 7.39 14.62 -2.63
C LYS A 198 5.87 14.68 -2.57
N HIS A 199 5.33 15.36 -1.58
CA HIS A 199 3.90 15.59 -1.40
C HIS A 199 3.63 17.07 -1.65
N ASP A 200 2.66 17.39 -2.51
CA ASP A 200 2.26 18.78 -2.77
C ASP A 200 2.16 19.56 -1.44
N ALA A 201 2.63 20.81 -1.39
CA ALA A 201 2.73 21.59 -0.16
C ALA A 201 1.39 21.79 0.60
N SER A 202 0.25 21.47 -0.03
CA SER A 202 -1.07 21.39 0.60
C SER A 202 -1.28 20.14 1.47
N PHE A 203 -0.46 19.12 1.30
CA PHE A 203 -0.45 17.90 2.10
C PHE A 203 0.30 18.16 3.39
N VAL A 204 -0.40 18.74 4.36
CA VAL A 204 0.07 18.77 5.75
C VAL A 204 -0.04 17.32 6.26
N PRO A 205 1.07 16.60 6.53
CA PRO A 205 0.99 15.28 7.16
C PRO A 205 0.20 15.52 8.42
N SER A 206 -0.95 14.86 8.57
CA SER A 206 -1.97 15.25 9.53
C SER A 206 -1.43 15.27 10.97
N LEU A 207 -0.85 16.40 11.37
CA LEU A 207 -0.61 16.80 12.75
C LEU A 207 -1.95 16.84 13.52
N ARG A 208 -3.09 16.79 12.80
CA ARG A 208 -4.43 16.54 13.33
C ARG A 208 -4.56 15.25 14.14
N TYR A 209 -3.69 14.25 13.97
CA TYR A 209 -3.74 13.04 14.81
C TYR A 209 -3.27 13.28 16.26
N ILE A 210 -2.72 14.47 16.57
CA ILE A 210 -2.15 14.79 17.89
C ILE A 210 -3.15 15.55 18.78
N ALA A 211 -4.25 16.07 18.24
CA ALA A 211 -5.24 16.82 19.01
C ALA A 211 -6.61 16.13 18.98
N GLY A 212 -6.86 15.21 19.91
CA GLY A 212 -8.21 14.70 20.17
C GLY A 212 -8.29 13.19 20.16
N ARG A 213 -7.86 12.59 21.27
CA ARG A 213 -8.30 11.28 21.71
C ARG A 213 -9.75 11.42 22.19
N GLU A 214 -10.70 11.63 21.28
CA GLU A 214 -12.12 11.44 21.58
C GLU A 214 -12.53 10.06 21.10
N GLU A 215 -13.18 9.31 21.99
CA GLU A 215 -13.78 8.01 21.73
C GLU A 215 -14.60 8.04 20.44
N PHE A 216 -14.15 7.27 19.45
CA PHE A 216 -14.86 7.01 18.21
C PHE A 216 -16.18 6.31 18.54
N ARG A 217 -17.28 7.06 18.59
CA ARG A 217 -18.62 6.50 18.36
C ARG A 217 -18.80 6.38 16.85
N ASP A 218 -18.93 5.15 16.37
CA ASP A 218 -19.00 4.73 14.95
C ASP A 218 -19.97 5.51 14.05
N THR A 219 -20.96 6.20 14.62
CA THR A 219 -21.96 6.95 13.84
C THR A 219 -21.47 8.30 13.32
N LYS A 220 -20.44 8.92 13.92
CA LYS A 220 -19.91 10.20 13.41
C LYS A 220 -18.83 10.04 12.33
N LEU A 221 -18.21 8.87 12.24
CA LEU A 221 -17.12 8.61 11.28
C LEU A 221 -17.56 8.84 9.83
N TRP A 222 -18.79 8.47 9.52
CA TRP A 222 -19.36 8.51 8.16
C TRP A 222 -20.18 9.76 7.86
N SER A 223 -20.37 10.63 8.87
CA SER A 223 -21.11 11.89 8.71
C SER A 223 -20.31 12.99 8.00
N THR A 224 -19.00 12.79 7.83
CA THR A 224 -18.10 13.74 7.18
C THR A 224 -17.77 13.24 5.76
N PRO A 225 -18.20 13.93 4.68
CA PRO A 225 -18.10 13.40 3.31
C PRO A 225 -16.67 13.23 2.75
N PHE A 226 -15.64 13.67 3.48
CA PHE A 226 -14.24 13.65 3.03
C PHE A 226 -13.27 13.12 4.10
N GLN A 227 -13.78 12.41 5.11
CA GLN A 227 -12.92 11.83 6.13
C GLN A 227 -12.35 10.50 5.62
N ALA A 228 -11.02 10.38 5.60
CA ALA A 228 -10.34 9.16 5.17
C ALA A 228 -10.88 7.95 5.94
N PRO A 229 -11.26 6.86 5.25
CA PRO A 229 -11.86 5.69 5.89
C PRO A 229 -10.84 4.99 6.78
N VAL A 230 -11.35 4.38 7.86
CA VAL A 230 -10.55 3.49 8.70
C VAL A 230 -10.46 2.14 7.99
N PRO A 231 -9.26 1.54 7.86
CA PRO A 231 -9.12 0.23 7.23
C PRO A 231 -10.08 -0.82 7.82
N ASN A 232 -10.70 -1.62 6.96
CA ASN A 232 -11.66 -2.67 7.29
C ASN A 232 -12.94 -2.19 8.00
N HIS A 233 -13.26 -0.90 7.99
CA HIS A 233 -14.53 -0.38 8.47
C HIS A 233 -15.37 0.11 7.28
N PHE A 234 -16.56 -0.43 7.14
CA PHE A 234 -17.50 -0.04 6.08
C PHE A 234 -18.59 0.89 6.62
N PRO A 235 -19.13 1.78 5.78
CA PRO A 235 -20.19 2.68 6.20
C PRO A 235 -21.49 1.94 6.50
N PRO A 236 -22.35 2.42 7.42
CA PRO A 236 -23.68 1.84 7.63
C PRO A 236 -24.45 1.70 6.32
N ARG A 237 -25.05 0.53 6.08
CA ARG A 237 -25.73 0.23 4.80
C ARG A 237 -26.94 1.12 4.53
N GLU A 238 -27.48 1.72 5.58
CA GLU A 238 -28.63 2.64 5.50
C GLU A 238 -28.22 4.03 4.99
N GLN A 239 -26.93 4.31 4.85
CA GLN A 239 -26.41 5.61 4.44
C GLN A 239 -25.55 5.48 3.18
N LEU A 240 -25.95 6.17 2.11
CA LEU A 240 -25.10 6.32 0.94
C LEU A 240 -23.98 7.30 1.26
N VAL A 241 -22.76 6.80 1.39
CA VAL A 241 -21.56 7.61 1.62
C VAL A 241 -20.99 8.07 0.29
N MET A 242 -20.80 9.39 0.14
CA MET A 242 -20.24 10.02 -1.07
C MET A 242 -18.72 10.10 -1.07
N ASN A 243 -18.05 9.49 -0.10
CA ASN A 243 -16.58 9.49 -0.04
C ASN A 243 -16.02 8.50 -1.10
N PRO A 244 -15.32 8.98 -2.14
CA PRO A 244 -14.76 8.12 -3.18
C PRO A 244 -13.63 7.21 -2.66
N GLU A 245 -13.03 7.50 -1.51
CA GLU A 245 -11.97 6.67 -0.91
C GLU A 245 -12.52 5.53 -0.04
N ALA A 246 -13.82 5.55 0.30
CA ALA A 246 -14.43 4.54 1.18
C ALA A 246 -14.44 3.12 0.58
N PHE A 247 -14.26 3.04 -0.74
CA PHE A 247 -14.20 1.81 -1.52
C PHE A 247 -13.05 1.94 -2.53
N GLU A 248 -12.35 0.85 -2.82
CA GLU A 248 -11.27 0.81 -3.81
C GLU A 248 -11.79 1.13 -5.21
N ASP A 249 -13.02 0.70 -5.53
CA ASP A 249 -13.69 1.00 -6.80
C ASP A 249 -15.22 0.97 -6.69
N PHE A 250 -15.88 1.30 -7.82
CA PHE A 250 -17.35 1.29 -7.92
C PHE A 250 -17.96 -0.10 -7.71
N HIS A 251 -17.25 -1.17 -8.10
CA HIS A 251 -17.74 -2.54 -7.96
C HIS A 251 -17.79 -2.95 -6.50
N GLU A 252 -16.76 -2.61 -5.72
CA GLU A 252 -16.72 -2.85 -4.28
C GLU A 252 -17.89 -2.14 -3.59
N ALA A 253 -18.10 -0.85 -3.90
CA ALA A 253 -19.22 -0.08 -3.39
C ALA A 253 -20.58 -0.72 -3.74
N TYR A 254 -20.79 -1.09 -5.00
CA TYR A 254 -22.00 -1.78 -5.45
C TYR A 254 -22.22 -3.09 -4.68
N SER A 255 -21.19 -3.93 -4.58
CA SER A 255 -21.28 -5.23 -3.90
C SER A 255 -21.64 -5.07 -2.42
N TYR A 256 -21.03 -4.08 -1.76
CA TYR A 256 -21.29 -3.77 -0.37
C TYR A 256 -22.74 -3.35 -0.12
N TYR A 257 -23.29 -2.40 -0.87
CA TYR A 257 -24.65 -1.93 -0.63
C TYR A 257 -25.71 -3.00 -0.93
N PHE A 258 -25.55 -3.75 -2.02
CA PHE A 258 -26.54 -4.76 -2.42
C PHE A 258 -26.43 -6.05 -1.60
N PHE A 259 -25.22 -6.54 -1.36
CA PHE A 259 -25.01 -7.85 -0.74
C PHE A 259 -24.56 -7.78 0.73
N GLY A 260 -24.19 -6.61 1.23
CA GLY A 260 -23.82 -6.39 2.63
C GLY A 260 -22.36 -6.72 2.96
N SER A 261 -21.56 -7.11 1.96
CA SER A 261 -20.13 -7.30 2.10
C SER A 261 -19.41 -6.95 0.80
N PRO A 262 -18.16 -6.47 0.86
CA PRO A 262 -17.30 -6.39 -0.31
C PRO A 262 -17.05 -7.81 -0.80
N TRP A 263 -17.31 -8.06 -2.08
CA TRP A 263 -17.01 -9.36 -2.65
C TRP A 263 -15.55 -9.42 -3.08
N SER A 264 -14.88 -10.50 -2.70
CA SER A 264 -13.58 -10.82 -3.26
C SER A 264 -13.69 -11.02 -4.78
N GLN A 265 -12.59 -10.80 -5.51
CA GLN A 265 -12.54 -11.08 -6.95
C GLN A 265 -13.01 -12.50 -7.31
N LYS A 266 -12.77 -13.49 -6.43
CA LYS A 266 -13.24 -14.87 -6.63
C LYS A 266 -14.75 -14.97 -6.57
N GLU A 267 -15.39 -14.34 -5.60
CA GLU A 267 -16.86 -14.34 -5.46
C GLU A 267 -17.52 -13.62 -6.63
N THR A 268 -16.96 -12.48 -7.05
CA THR A 268 -17.38 -11.77 -8.26
C THR A 268 -17.27 -12.66 -9.49
N PHE A 269 -16.14 -13.34 -9.66
CA PHE A 269 -15.94 -14.28 -10.76
C PHE A 269 -16.99 -15.39 -10.77
N TYR A 270 -17.26 -16.02 -9.63
CA TYR A 270 -18.29 -17.06 -9.54
C TYR A 270 -19.67 -16.54 -9.87
N PHE A 271 -20.05 -15.37 -9.34
CA PHE A 271 -21.35 -14.77 -9.64
C PHE A 271 -21.53 -14.47 -11.12
N VAL A 272 -20.53 -13.85 -11.75
CA VAL A 272 -20.56 -13.55 -13.20
C VAL A 272 -20.70 -14.84 -14.02
N ASN A 273 -19.99 -15.91 -13.65
CA ASN A 273 -20.09 -17.19 -14.34
C ASN A 273 -21.46 -17.86 -14.14
N ILE A 274 -22.02 -17.81 -12.92
CA ILE A 274 -23.35 -18.36 -12.63
C ILE A 274 -24.42 -17.60 -13.42
N VAL A 275 -24.40 -16.27 -13.40
CA VAL A 275 -25.36 -15.44 -14.14
C VAL A 275 -25.23 -15.67 -15.65
N SER A 276 -24.00 -15.77 -16.15
CA SER A 276 -23.74 -16.07 -17.57
C SER A 276 -24.26 -17.46 -17.95
N LEU A 277 -24.05 -18.48 -17.10
CA LEU A 277 -24.55 -19.83 -17.33
C LEU A 277 -26.08 -19.86 -17.35
N ILE A 278 -26.74 -19.17 -16.41
CA ILE A 278 -28.20 -19.04 -16.37
C ILE A 278 -28.70 -18.36 -17.65
N GLY A 279 -28.03 -17.28 -18.09
CA GLY A 279 -28.35 -16.59 -19.34
C GLY A 279 -28.22 -17.50 -20.56
N LEU A 280 -27.16 -18.31 -20.63
CA LEU A 280 -26.97 -19.30 -21.70
C LEU A 280 -28.06 -20.38 -21.70
N VAL A 281 -28.43 -20.90 -20.53
CA VAL A 281 -29.51 -21.89 -20.40
C VAL A 281 -30.85 -21.29 -20.81
N ALA A 282 -31.16 -20.06 -20.38
CA ALA A 282 -32.38 -19.36 -20.77
C ALA A 282 -32.43 -19.10 -22.29
N LEU A 283 -31.30 -18.69 -22.88
CA LEU A 283 -31.19 -18.50 -24.32
C LEU A 283 -31.37 -19.82 -25.08
N ALA A 284 -30.74 -20.91 -24.62
CA ALA A 284 -30.90 -22.23 -25.22
C ALA A 284 -32.35 -22.72 -25.15
N ALA A 285 -33.01 -22.54 -23.99
CA ALA A 285 -34.43 -22.86 -23.83
C ALA A 285 -35.33 -22.04 -24.77
N TRP A 286 -35.05 -20.74 -24.92
CA TRP A 286 -35.79 -19.87 -25.84
C TRP A 286 -35.61 -20.28 -27.30
N VAL A 287 -34.37 -20.61 -27.71
CA VAL A 287 -34.08 -21.16 -29.05
C VAL A 287 -34.84 -22.47 -29.25
N SER A 288 -34.75 -23.41 -28.32
CA SER A 288 -35.47 -24.70 -28.44
C SER A 288 -36.98 -24.51 -28.57
N ALA A 289 -37.59 -23.65 -27.75
CA ALA A 289 -39.02 -23.34 -27.82
C ALA A 289 -39.43 -22.67 -29.15
N SER A 290 -38.54 -21.90 -29.77
CA SER A 290 -38.81 -21.20 -31.03
C SER A 290 -38.66 -22.09 -32.28
N PHE A 291 -37.85 -23.14 -32.21
CA PHE A 291 -37.57 -24.05 -33.34
C PHE A 291 -38.29 -25.39 -33.27
N PHE A 292 -38.78 -25.79 -32.10
CA PHE A 292 -39.50 -27.06 -31.88
C PHE A 292 -40.85 -26.79 -31.18
N PRO A 293 -41.84 -26.22 -31.89
CA PRO A 293 -43.19 -26.04 -31.37
C PRO A 293 -43.96 -27.36 -31.21
#